data_AF-A0A1V2I5V2-F1
#
_entry.id   AF-A0A1V2I5V2-F1
#
_cell.length_a   1.000
_cell.length_b   1.000
_cell.length_c   1.000
_cell.angle_alpha   90.00
_cell.angle_beta   90.00
_cell.angle_gamma   90.00
#
_symmetry.space_group_name_H-M   'P 1'
#
loop_
_entity.id
_entity.type
_entity.pdbx_description
1 polymer ?
#
loop_
_entity_poly.entity_id
_entity_poly.type
_entity_poly.pdbx_seq_one_letter_code
_entity_poly.pdbx_strand_id
1 'polypeptide(L)'
;MFASHRAAGLVPGRITRVDRGACEVVTAVGRSWPATVPAGPVGTAPCTGDWAALRPAPVAGAAGHETLTVAALLPRRTALVRASASRRSDPQPLAANVDIVAVAVALTAPINLGRLERLVTLAWESGARPLVVLTKADQAGGAWSETARTAEAEAAAAAPGVDVVTTSAADGTGLDVLAALLTGTSVLIGTSGTGKSTLTNALLGAEAQRVRAVRSADGKGRHTTVRRELLPLPGGGVLIDTPGLRGVGLWAAENGLSQAFADVEELAAGCRFGDCEHRTEPGCAVLAAVDDGTMPARRLASYRRLLRENAHMAARGDARLRAEQERQWRTISKEQRRMYRERGR
;
A
#
# COMPACT_ATOMS: atom_id res chain seq x y z
N MET A 1 -0.38 -23.47 -1.81
CA MET A 1 0.07 -22.72 -0.62
C MET A 1 -0.52 -23.22 0.70
N PHE A 2 -1.82 -23.55 0.82
CA PHE A 2 -2.39 -24.00 2.11
C PHE A 2 -2.28 -25.52 2.40
N ALA A 3 -1.91 -26.34 1.41
CA ALA A 3 -1.99 -27.80 1.50
C ALA A 3 -1.25 -28.40 2.71
N SER A 4 -0.06 -27.89 3.05
CA SER A 4 0.72 -28.32 4.22
C SER A 4 0.05 -27.99 5.55
N HIS A 5 -0.69 -26.88 5.64
CA HIS A 5 -1.42 -26.48 6.84
C HIS A 5 -2.71 -27.29 7.04
N ARG A 6 -3.36 -27.71 5.96
CA ARG A 6 -4.58 -28.54 6.00
C ARG A 6 -4.31 -29.89 6.67
N ALA A 7 -3.14 -30.49 6.42
CA ALA A 7 -2.72 -31.74 7.07
C ALA A 7 -2.57 -31.60 8.60
N ALA A 8 -2.36 -30.39 9.11
CA ALA A 8 -2.27 -30.08 10.54
C ALA A 8 -3.62 -29.66 11.16
N GLY A 9 -4.74 -29.86 10.47
CA GLY A 9 -6.08 -29.50 10.96
C GLY A 9 -6.34 -27.99 11.03
N LEU A 10 -5.52 -27.18 10.36
CA LEU A 10 -5.69 -25.72 10.34
C LEU A 10 -6.73 -25.31 9.30
N VAL A 11 -7.43 -24.22 9.58
CA VAL A 11 -8.45 -23.63 8.71
C VAL A 11 -7.90 -22.37 8.05
N PRO A 12 -8.11 -22.16 6.73
CA PRO A 12 -7.69 -20.92 6.10
C PRO A 12 -8.63 -19.78 6.53
N GLY A 13 -8.04 -18.63 6.83
CA GLY A 13 -8.77 -17.40 7.08
C GLY A 13 -8.09 -16.20 6.48
N ARG A 14 -8.85 -15.12 6.31
CA ARG A 14 -8.35 -13.84 5.81
C ARG A 14 -8.52 -12.77 6.86
N ILE A 15 -7.44 -12.04 7.14
CA ILE A 15 -7.42 -10.97 8.14
C ILE A 15 -8.13 -9.74 7.59
N THR A 16 -9.30 -9.41 8.16
CA THR A 16 -10.13 -8.27 7.76
C THR A 16 -9.83 -7.01 8.56
N ARG A 17 -9.34 -7.14 9.79
CA ARG A 17 -8.98 -6.02 10.66
C ARG A 17 -7.88 -6.44 11.63
N VAL A 18 -7.02 -5.49 12.04
CA VAL A 18 -6.01 -5.69 13.09
C VAL A 18 -6.16 -4.60 14.13
N ASP A 19 -6.37 -4.97 15.40
CA ASP A 19 -6.34 -4.07 16.56
C ASP A 19 -5.45 -4.67 17.66
N ARG A 20 -4.41 -3.92 18.08
CA ARG A 20 -3.53 -4.16 19.25
C ARG A 20 -3.61 -5.57 19.88
N GLY A 21 -2.97 -6.56 19.25
CA GLY A 21 -2.82 -7.93 19.78
C GLY A 21 -3.90 -8.93 19.34
N ALA A 22 -4.91 -8.48 18.60
CA ALA A 22 -5.95 -9.32 18.02
C ALA A 22 -6.25 -8.93 16.56
N CYS A 23 -6.88 -9.85 15.84
CA CYS A 23 -7.34 -9.60 14.49
C CYS A 23 -8.77 -10.13 14.26
N GLU A 24 -9.46 -9.53 13.29
CA GLU A 24 -10.71 -10.03 12.76
C GLU A 24 -10.36 -10.89 11.57
N VAL A 25 -10.96 -12.07 11.52
CA VAL A 25 -10.73 -13.04 10.45
C VAL A 25 -12.05 -13.45 9.84
N VAL A 26 -12.06 -13.61 8.53
CA VAL A 26 -13.15 -14.28 7.81
C VAL A 26 -12.66 -15.64 7.32
N THR A 27 -13.48 -16.65 7.52
CA THR A 27 -13.27 -18.03 7.07
C THR A 27 -14.43 -18.44 6.16
N ALA A 28 -14.38 -19.66 5.61
CA ALA A 28 -15.48 -20.19 4.80
C ALA A 28 -16.82 -20.29 5.55
N VAL A 29 -16.79 -20.40 6.88
CA VAL A 29 -17.98 -20.53 7.73
C VAL A 29 -18.48 -19.21 8.32
N GLY A 30 -17.77 -18.10 8.07
CA GLY A 30 -18.17 -16.77 8.51
C GLY A 30 -17.04 -15.97 9.14
N ARG A 31 -17.42 -14.83 9.72
CA ARG A 31 -16.51 -13.92 10.44
C ARG A 31 -16.34 -14.35 11.89
N SER A 32 -15.12 -14.23 12.40
CA SER A 32 -14.79 -14.47 13.80
C SER A 32 -13.95 -13.32 14.37
N TRP A 33 -14.31 -12.91 15.59
CA TRP A 33 -13.59 -11.93 16.38
C TRP A 33 -13.66 -12.30 17.87
N PRO A 34 -12.56 -12.17 18.64
CA PRO A 34 -11.19 -11.90 18.21
C PRO A 34 -10.44 -13.19 17.85
N ALA A 35 -9.63 -13.14 16.79
CA ALA A 35 -8.56 -14.13 16.61
C ALA A 35 -7.29 -13.64 17.31
N THR A 36 -6.74 -14.46 18.20
CA THR A 36 -5.54 -14.13 18.96
C THR A 36 -4.29 -14.25 18.09
N VAL A 37 -3.35 -13.34 18.28
CA VAL A 37 -2.07 -13.31 17.56
C VAL A 37 -0.97 -13.63 18.56
N PRO A 38 -0.31 -14.79 18.46
CA PRO A 38 0.83 -15.11 19.32
C PRO A 38 1.93 -14.05 19.17
N ALA A 39 2.67 -13.80 20.25
CA ALA A 39 3.87 -12.97 20.15
C ALA A 39 4.87 -13.65 19.20
N GLY A 40 5.23 -12.97 18.12
CA GLY A 40 6.15 -13.47 17.09
C GLY A 40 7.33 -12.52 16.88
N PRO A 41 8.31 -12.92 16.04
CA PRO A 41 9.44 -12.06 15.66
C PRO A 41 8.98 -10.71 15.10
N VAL A 42 9.82 -9.69 15.25
CA VAL A 42 9.58 -8.38 14.60
C VAL A 42 9.49 -8.59 13.09
N GLY A 43 8.40 -8.13 12.46
CA GLY A 43 8.16 -8.28 11.02
C GLY A 43 7.13 -9.37 10.63
N THR A 44 6.74 -10.26 11.55
CA THR A 44 5.65 -11.24 11.33
C THR A 44 4.30 -10.73 11.83
N ALA A 45 4.16 -9.42 12.04
CA ALA A 45 2.92 -8.82 12.52
C ALA A 45 1.83 -8.96 11.44
N PRO A 46 0.62 -9.42 11.82
CA PRO A 46 -0.50 -9.50 10.90
C PRO A 46 -0.88 -8.12 10.38
N CYS A 47 -1.29 -8.10 9.13
CA CYS A 47 -1.74 -6.93 8.41
C CYS A 47 -3.12 -7.21 7.81
N THR A 48 -3.93 -6.16 7.64
CA THR A 48 -5.19 -6.26 6.89
C THR A 48 -4.90 -6.77 5.47
N GLY A 49 -5.60 -7.83 5.05
CA GLY A 49 -5.39 -8.49 3.78
C GLY A 49 -4.53 -9.75 3.84
N ASP A 50 -3.85 -10.03 4.96
CA ASP A 50 -3.10 -11.27 5.14
C ASP A 50 -4.01 -12.51 5.08
N TRP A 51 -3.49 -13.57 4.46
CA TRP A 51 -4.03 -14.91 4.60
C TRP A 51 -3.35 -15.59 5.78
N ALA A 52 -4.13 -16.27 6.61
CA ALA A 52 -3.66 -16.91 7.83
C ALA A 52 -4.13 -18.37 7.89
N ALA A 53 -3.27 -19.23 8.45
CA ALA A 53 -3.66 -20.55 8.93
C ALA A 53 -4.11 -20.41 10.37
N LEU A 54 -5.38 -20.72 10.62
CA LEU A 54 -6.04 -20.57 11.90
C LEU A 54 -6.16 -21.92 12.59
N ARG A 55 -5.84 -21.96 13.88
CA ARG A 55 -6.10 -23.11 14.73
C ARG A 55 -7.41 -22.86 15.48
N PRO A 56 -8.44 -23.71 15.28
CA PRO A 56 -9.58 -23.76 16.19
C PRO A 56 -9.08 -24.24 17.55
N ALA A 57 -9.40 -23.49 18.60
CA ALA A 57 -9.21 -23.92 19.98
C ALA A 57 -10.55 -24.37 20.56
N PRO A 58 -10.57 -25.43 21.41
CA PRO A 58 -11.77 -25.83 22.13
C PRO A 58 -12.36 -24.65 22.89
N VAL A 59 -13.69 -24.60 22.95
CA VAL A 59 -14.47 -23.50 23.56
C VAL A 59 -13.95 -23.19 24.96
N ALA A 60 -13.40 -22.00 25.16
CA ALA A 60 -13.00 -21.48 26.46
C ALA A 60 -13.77 -20.18 26.74
N GLY A 61 -14.88 -20.28 27.47
CA GLY A 61 -15.65 -19.13 27.96
C GLY A 61 -17.16 -19.34 27.93
N ALA A 62 -17.87 -18.58 28.77
CA ALA A 62 -19.31 -18.67 29.07
C ALA A 62 -20.27 -18.46 27.87
N ALA A 63 -19.75 -18.22 26.66
CA ALA A 63 -20.52 -17.83 25.49
C ALA A 63 -20.47 -18.84 24.34
N GLY A 64 -19.84 -20.01 24.50
CA GLY A 64 -20.02 -21.13 23.56
C GLY A 64 -19.37 -21.01 22.18
N HIS A 65 -18.66 -19.93 21.87
CA HIS A 65 -18.03 -19.73 20.56
C HIS A 65 -16.65 -20.40 20.48
N GLU A 66 -16.36 -21.08 19.37
CA GLU A 66 -14.99 -21.52 19.03
C GLU A 66 -14.06 -20.31 18.91
N THR A 67 -12.89 -20.39 19.56
CA THR A 67 -11.87 -19.33 19.47
C THR A 67 -10.85 -19.70 18.41
N LEU A 68 -10.46 -18.74 17.58
CA LEU A 68 -9.46 -18.95 16.53
C LEU A 68 -8.13 -18.31 16.95
N THR A 69 -7.03 -19.04 16.79
CA THR A 69 -5.68 -18.51 16.99
C THR A 69 -4.93 -18.48 15.66
N VAL A 70 -4.25 -17.38 15.35
CA VAL A 70 -3.37 -17.30 14.17
C VAL A 70 -2.15 -18.19 14.41
N ALA A 71 -2.09 -19.33 13.72
CA ALA A 71 -0.97 -20.26 13.82
C ALA A 71 0.19 -19.88 12.90
N ALA A 72 -0.13 -19.39 11.69
CA ALA A 72 0.85 -18.91 10.73
C ALA A 72 0.22 -17.89 9.78
N LEU A 73 1.03 -16.96 9.28
CA LEU A 73 0.68 -16.14 8.12
C LEU A 73 1.20 -16.83 6.85
N LEU A 74 0.39 -16.85 5.81
CA LEU A 74 0.81 -17.33 4.50
C LEU A 74 1.72 -16.28 3.83
N PRO A 75 2.62 -16.69 2.92
CA PRO A 75 3.46 -15.75 2.18
C PRO A 75 2.64 -14.66 1.48
N ARG A 76 3.06 -13.40 1.64
CA ARG A 76 2.43 -12.26 0.98
C ARG A 76 2.84 -12.24 -0.49
N ARG A 77 1.87 -12.14 -1.40
CA ARG A 77 2.16 -11.91 -2.83
C ARG A 77 2.56 -10.46 -3.09
N THR A 78 1.94 -9.53 -2.37
CA THR A 78 2.13 -8.08 -2.49
C THR A 78 1.99 -7.45 -1.11
N ALA A 79 2.62 -6.30 -0.89
CA ALA A 79 2.50 -5.59 0.37
C ALA A 79 2.73 -4.09 0.19
N LEU A 80 1.76 -3.28 0.63
CA LEU A 80 1.94 -1.85 0.73
C LEU A 80 2.60 -1.54 2.07
N VAL A 81 3.87 -1.15 2.03
CA VAL A 81 4.69 -0.90 3.23
C VAL A 81 4.93 0.59 3.40
N ARG A 82 4.83 1.06 4.65
CA ARG A 82 5.18 2.42 5.01
C ARG A 82 6.48 2.46 5.78
N ALA A 83 7.40 3.33 5.35
CA ALA A 83 8.49 3.80 6.17
C ALA A 83 7.94 4.62 7.36
N SER A 84 8.15 4.14 8.58
CA SER A 84 7.78 4.87 9.80
C SER A 84 8.61 6.17 9.92
N ALA A 85 7.94 7.29 10.19
CA ALA A 85 8.56 8.60 10.46
C ALA A 85 9.15 8.71 11.88
N SER A 86 8.98 7.69 12.73
CA SER A 86 9.53 7.68 14.08
C SER A 86 11.00 7.25 14.07
N ARG A 87 11.74 7.54 15.15
CA ARG A 87 13.16 7.13 15.34
C ARG A 87 13.40 5.62 15.21
N ARG A 88 12.32 4.82 15.16
CA ARG A 88 12.29 3.41 14.79
C ARG A 88 11.68 3.30 13.38
N SER A 89 12.50 3.39 12.35
CA SER A 89 12.10 3.28 10.95
C SER A 89 11.87 1.82 10.53
N ASP A 90 11.13 1.06 11.34
CA ASP A 90 10.76 -0.30 10.95
C ASP A 90 9.70 -0.23 9.84
N PRO A 91 9.85 -1.01 8.76
CA PRO A 91 8.84 -1.11 7.71
C PRO A 91 7.53 -1.63 8.33
N GLN A 92 6.47 -0.85 8.19
CA GLN A 92 5.14 -1.23 8.67
C GLN A 92 4.24 -1.58 7.49
N PRO A 93 3.83 -2.86 7.33
CA PRO A 93 2.81 -3.24 6.36
C PRO A 93 1.49 -2.55 6.68
N LEU A 94 0.94 -1.84 5.69
CA LEU A 94 -0.36 -1.17 5.79
C LEU A 94 -1.49 -2.01 5.19
N ALA A 95 -1.18 -2.75 4.13
CA ALA A 95 -2.06 -3.69 3.48
C ALA A 95 -1.22 -4.82 2.86
N ALA A 96 -1.77 -6.03 2.82
CA ALA A 96 -1.13 -7.19 2.21
C ALA A 96 -2.05 -7.87 1.20
N ASN A 97 -1.45 -8.59 0.25
CA ASN A 97 -2.15 -9.30 -0.84
C ASN A 97 -3.09 -8.38 -1.62
N VAL A 98 -2.65 -7.16 -1.86
CA VAL A 98 -3.29 -6.14 -2.70
C VAL A 98 -3.04 -6.46 -4.18
N ASP A 99 -4.11 -6.55 -4.96
CA ASP A 99 -4.07 -6.68 -6.42
C ASP A 99 -3.94 -5.31 -7.09
N ILE A 100 -4.67 -4.31 -6.57
CA ILE A 100 -4.79 -2.98 -7.19
C ILE A 100 -4.58 -1.87 -6.16
N VAL A 101 -3.75 -0.89 -6.50
CA VAL A 101 -3.56 0.34 -5.73
C VAL A 101 -4.17 1.51 -6.50
N ALA A 102 -5.37 1.92 -6.06
CA ALA A 102 -6.09 3.05 -6.63
C ALA A 102 -5.58 4.38 -6.04
N VAL A 103 -4.87 5.16 -6.84
CA VAL A 103 -4.29 6.45 -6.51
C VAL A 103 -5.32 7.56 -6.75
N ALA A 104 -5.99 7.98 -5.67
CA ALA A 104 -7.01 9.02 -5.71
C ALA A 104 -6.41 10.43 -5.75
N VAL A 105 -6.72 11.18 -6.81
CA VAL A 105 -6.35 12.58 -7.05
C VAL A 105 -7.61 13.41 -7.19
N ALA A 106 -7.72 14.54 -6.50
CA ALA A 106 -8.91 15.41 -6.61
C ALA A 106 -8.74 16.47 -7.69
N LEU A 107 -9.78 16.66 -8.50
CA LEU A 107 -9.86 17.68 -9.55
C LEU A 107 -10.23 19.08 -9.04
N THR A 108 -10.13 19.30 -7.72
CA THR A 108 -10.44 20.60 -7.09
C THR A 108 -9.29 21.61 -7.20
N ALA A 109 -8.15 21.18 -7.73
CA ALA A 109 -6.96 21.99 -7.97
C ALA A 109 -6.10 21.30 -9.05
N PRO A 110 -5.15 22.02 -9.67
CA PRO A 110 -4.20 21.42 -10.60
C PRO A 110 -3.49 20.20 -9.99
N ILE A 111 -3.27 19.17 -10.81
CA ILE A 111 -2.68 17.91 -10.34
C ILE A 111 -1.23 18.15 -9.92
N ASN A 112 -0.87 17.66 -8.73
CA ASN A 112 0.52 17.58 -8.34
C ASN A 112 1.18 16.33 -8.94
N LEU A 113 1.77 16.47 -10.13
CA LEU A 113 2.31 15.35 -10.90
C LEU A 113 3.46 14.64 -10.19
N GLY A 114 4.36 15.37 -9.53
CA GLY A 114 5.43 14.77 -8.72
C GLY A 114 4.90 13.91 -7.55
N ARG A 115 3.73 14.26 -7.01
CA ARG A 115 3.06 13.43 -6.00
C ARG A 115 2.37 12.22 -6.62
N LEU A 116 1.74 12.37 -7.78
CA LEU A 116 1.14 11.27 -8.52
C LEU A 116 2.21 10.21 -8.86
N GLU A 117 3.30 10.63 -9.50
CA GLU A 117 4.45 9.79 -9.86
C GLU A 117 4.99 9.04 -8.64
N ARG A 118 5.12 9.69 -7.49
CA ARG A 118 5.52 9.05 -6.23
C ARG A 118 4.54 7.97 -5.78
N LEU A 119 3.24 8.24 -5.80
CA LEU A 119 2.24 7.27 -5.35
C LEU A 119 2.13 6.08 -6.31
N VAL A 120 2.30 6.30 -7.61
CA VAL A 120 2.40 5.24 -8.62
C VAL A 120 3.67 4.41 -8.43
N THR A 121 4.80 5.04 -8.12
CA THR A 121 6.04 4.34 -7.75
C THR A 121 5.82 3.40 -6.56
N LEU A 122 5.11 3.87 -5.52
CA LEU A 122 4.77 3.04 -4.35
C LEU A 122 3.82 1.89 -4.69
N ALA A 123 2.90 2.10 -5.62
CA ALA A 123 2.01 1.04 -6.09
C ALA A 123 2.81 -0.07 -6.78
N TRP A 124 3.67 0.28 -7.74
CA TRP A 124 4.54 -0.68 -8.41
C TRP A 124 5.48 -1.40 -7.46
N GLU A 125 6.08 -0.67 -6.51
CA GLU A 125 6.95 -1.28 -5.50
C GLU A 125 6.22 -2.30 -4.61
N SER A 126 4.93 -2.10 -4.36
CA SER A 126 4.14 -3.07 -3.59
C SER A 126 3.91 -4.40 -4.32
N GLY A 127 4.22 -4.45 -5.63
CA GLY A 127 3.90 -5.55 -6.54
C GLY A 127 2.46 -5.55 -7.05
N ALA A 128 1.66 -4.54 -6.67
CA ALA A 128 0.28 -4.39 -7.10
C ALA A 128 0.18 -3.49 -8.35
N ARG A 129 -0.88 -3.66 -9.13
CA ARG A 129 -1.15 -2.80 -10.29
C ARG A 129 -1.63 -1.42 -9.84
N PRO A 130 -1.01 -0.31 -10.27
CA PRO A 130 -1.56 1.02 -10.06
C PRO A 130 -2.81 1.26 -10.91
N LEU A 131 -3.69 2.11 -10.40
CA LEU A 131 -4.83 2.70 -11.12
C LEU A 131 -4.95 4.15 -10.67
N VAL A 132 -4.95 5.12 -11.59
CA VAL A 132 -5.17 6.53 -11.23
C VAL A 132 -6.66 6.81 -11.23
N VAL A 133 -7.16 7.36 -10.11
CA VAL A 133 -8.57 7.73 -9.97
C VAL A 133 -8.66 9.23 -9.76
N LEU A 134 -9.11 9.95 -10.79
CA LEU A 134 -9.44 11.36 -10.68
C LEU A 134 -10.81 11.45 -10.02
N THR A 135 -10.93 12.27 -8.98
CA THR A 135 -12.10 12.34 -8.10
C THR A 135 -12.65 13.75 -8.08
N LYS A 136 -13.92 13.86 -7.70
CA LYS A 136 -14.65 15.13 -7.59
C LYS A 136 -14.78 15.86 -8.93
N ALA A 137 -15.03 15.12 -10.01
CA ALA A 137 -15.23 15.69 -11.34
C ALA A 137 -16.39 16.70 -11.38
N ASP A 138 -17.39 16.54 -10.51
CA ASP A 138 -18.47 17.52 -10.28
C ASP A 138 -17.95 18.93 -9.98
N GLN A 139 -16.80 19.04 -9.29
CA GLN A 139 -16.21 20.32 -8.90
C GLN A 139 -15.30 20.91 -9.97
N ALA A 140 -15.05 20.18 -11.06
CA ALA A 140 -14.25 20.59 -12.20
C ALA A 140 -15.12 20.91 -13.44
N GLY A 141 -16.42 21.14 -13.26
CA GLY A 141 -17.36 21.35 -14.37
C GLY A 141 -17.88 20.06 -15.01
N GLY A 142 -17.72 18.92 -14.34
CA GLY A 142 -18.12 17.59 -14.81
C GLY A 142 -16.96 16.80 -15.44
N ALA A 143 -17.16 15.49 -15.62
CA ALA A 143 -16.12 14.59 -16.15
C ALA A 143 -15.74 14.86 -17.62
N TRP A 144 -16.60 15.56 -18.36
CA TRP A 144 -16.37 15.91 -19.78
C TRP A 144 -15.83 17.33 -19.97
N SER A 145 -15.53 18.05 -18.88
CA SER A 145 -15.01 19.39 -18.95
C SER A 145 -13.58 19.40 -19.50
N GLU A 146 -13.15 20.55 -20.05
CA GLU A 146 -11.77 20.72 -20.51
C GLU A 146 -10.76 20.54 -19.36
N THR A 147 -11.13 20.97 -18.15
CA THR A 147 -10.33 20.77 -16.93
C THR A 147 -10.12 19.28 -16.63
N ALA A 148 -11.18 18.46 -16.72
CA ALA A 148 -11.09 17.03 -16.48
C ALA A 148 -10.25 16.33 -17.56
N ARG A 149 -10.47 16.66 -18.84
CA ARG A 149 -9.71 16.09 -19.98
C ARG A 149 -8.22 16.46 -19.93
N THR A 150 -7.90 17.70 -19.58
CA THR A 150 -6.52 18.15 -19.38
C THR A 150 -5.87 17.36 -18.23
N ALA A 151 -6.57 17.22 -17.12
CA ALA A 151 -6.10 16.48 -15.96
C ALA A 151 -5.89 14.98 -16.25
N GLU A 152 -6.77 14.36 -17.05
CA GLU A 152 -6.60 12.99 -17.55
C GLU A 152 -5.34 12.84 -18.40
N ALA A 153 -5.15 13.74 -19.37
CA ALA A 153 -3.97 13.73 -20.24
C ALA A 153 -2.66 13.93 -19.45
N GLU A 154 -2.65 14.88 -18.51
CA GLU A 154 -1.51 15.11 -17.62
C GLU A 154 -1.21 13.88 -16.73
N ALA A 155 -2.24 13.24 -16.20
CA ALA A 155 -2.10 12.04 -15.37
C ALA A 155 -1.57 10.85 -16.18
N ALA A 156 -2.10 10.63 -17.39
CA ALA A 156 -1.65 9.57 -18.30
C ALA A 156 -0.19 9.79 -18.73
N ALA A 157 0.20 11.03 -19.05
CA ALA A 157 1.58 11.37 -19.35
C ALA A 157 2.50 11.28 -18.13
N ALA A 158 1.98 11.49 -16.92
CA ALA A 158 2.73 11.31 -15.67
C ALA A 158 2.89 9.84 -15.26
N ALA A 159 1.99 8.96 -15.68
CA ALA A 159 2.02 7.53 -15.39
C ALA A 159 1.74 6.68 -16.64
N PRO A 160 2.70 6.62 -17.60
CA PRO A 160 2.53 5.82 -18.82
C PRO A 160 2.20 4.36 -18.50
N GLY A 161 1.25 3.78 -19.23
CA GLY A 161 0.81 2.39 -19.03
C GLY A 161 -0.07 2.17 -17.79
N VAL A 162 -0.47 3.23 -17.07
CA VAL A 162 -1.41 3.15 -15.95
C VAL A 162 -2.78 3.66 -16.39
N ASP A 163 -3.82 2.87 -16.11
CA ASP A 163 -5.20 3.26 -16.38
C ASP A 163 -5.58 4.52 -15.57
N VAL A 164 -6.31 5.45 -16.19
CA VAL A 164 -6.83 6.67 -15.56
C VAL A 164 -8.36 6.65 -15.67
N VAL A 165 -9.05 6.83 -14.54
CA VAL A 165 -10.52 6.91 -14.51
C VAL A 165 -10.96 8.17 -13.78
N THR A 166 -11.80 8.96 -14.43
CA THR A 166 -12.44 10.13 -13.82
C THR A 166 -13.76 9.78 -13.19
N THR A 167 -13.93 10.22 -11.95
CA THR A 167 -15.06 9.86 -11.09
C THR A 167 -15.62 11.04 -10.33
N SER A 168 -16.91 10.96 -10.06
CA SER A 168 -17.61 11.85 -9.13
C SER A 168 -18.51 11.00 -8.24
N ALA A 169 -18.20 10.99 -6.94
CA ALA A 169 -19.04 10.34 -5.95
C ALA A 169 -20.34 11.12 -5.69
N ALA A 170 -20.43 12.38 -6.13
CA ALA A 170 -21.59 13.24 -5.93
C ALA A 170 -22.73 12.91 -6.90
N ASP A 171 -22.40 12.64 -8.16
CA ASP A 171 -23.36 12.37 -9.23
C ASP A 171 -23.30 10.93 -9.77
N GLY A 172 -22.32 10.13 -9.33
CA GLY A 172 -22.15 8.73 -9.71
C GLY A 172 -21.30 8.51 -10.98
N THR A 173 -20.80 9.57 -11.61
CA THR A 173 -20.02 9.48 -12.84
C THR A 173 -18.78 8.60 -12.65
N GLY A 174 -18.56 7.65 -13.57
CA GLY A 174 -17.39 6.78 -13.64
C GLY A 174 -17.28 5.74 -12.51
N LEU A 175 -18.28 5.66 -11.60
CA LEU A 175 -18.24 4.70 -10.50
C LEU A 175 -18.43 3.24 -10.96
N ASP A 176 -19.19 3.04 -12.02
CA ASP A 176 -19.39 1.75 -12.68
C ASP A 176 -18.09 1.24 -13.32
N VAL A 177 -17.40 2.10 -14.06
CA VAL A 177 -16.08 1.81 -14.65
C VAL A 177 -15.06 1.52 -13.56
N LEU A 178 -15.00 2.37 -12.53
CA LEU A 178 -14.12 2.15 -11.39
C LEU A 178 -14.42 0.82 -10.69
N ALA A 179 -15.69 0.52 -10.42
CA ALA A 179 -16.09 -0.73 -9.77
C ALA A 179 -15.69 -1.97 -10.60
N ALA A 180 -15.82 -1.91 -11.93
CA ALA A 180 -15.42 -2.98 -12.83
C ALA A 180 -13.89 -3.21 -12.83
N LEU A 181 -13.10 -2.14 -12.66
CA LEU A 181 -11.63 -2.26 -12.57
C LEU A 181 -11.16 -2.78 -11.21
N LEU A 182 -11.86 -2.45 -10.11
CA LEU A 182 -11.49 -2.84 -8.74
C LEU A 182 -11.79 -4.32 -8.43
N THR A 183 -11.10 -5.21 -9.14
CA THR A 183 -11.16 -6.66 -8.95
C THR A 183 -10.19 -7.15 -7.87
N GLY A 184 -10.47 -8.31 -7.27
CA GLY A 184 -9.61 -8.89 -6.24
C GLY A 184 -9.55 -8.04 -4.98
N THR A 185 -8.36 -7.61 -4.59
CA THR A 185 -8.06 -6.83 -3.38
C THR A 185 -7.55 -5.45 -3.76
N SER A 186 -8.36 -4.43 -3.56
CA SER A 186 -8.02 -3.06 -3.90
C SER A 186 -7.71 -2.24 -2.65
N VAL A 187 -6.84 -1.24 -2.77
CA VAL A 187 -6.60 -0.24 -1.73
C VAL A 187 -6.68 1.16 -2.32
N LEU A 188 -7.35 2.08 -1.62
CA LEU A 188 -7.39 3.49 -2.00
C LEU A 188 -6.30 4.28 -1.25
N ILE A 189 -5.48 4.98 -2.02
CA ILE A 189 -4.39 5.81 -1.50
C ILE A 189 -4.45 7.22 -2.08
N GLY A 190 -3.88 8.20 -1.39
CA GLY A 190 -3.93 9.60 -1.82
C GLY A 190 -4.00 10.56 -0.65
N THR A 191 -3.89 11.86 -0.91
CA THR A 191 -3.81 12.87 0.16
C THR A 191 -5.11 13.03 0.94
N SER A 192 -5.01 13.62 2.13
CA SER A 192 -6.20 14.01 2.87
C SER A 192 -7.06 14.95 1.99
N GLY A 193 -8.37 14.77 2.00
CA GLY A 193 -9.29 15.61 1.22
C GLY A 193 -9.50 15.17 -0.24
N THR A 194 -8.84 14.14 -0.75
CA THR A 194 -9.05 13.63 -2.12
C THR A 194 -10.34 12.83 -2.31
N GLY A 195 -11.26 12.82 -1.34
CA GLY A 195 -12.54 12.12 -1.49
C GLY A 195 -12.51 10.60 -1.33
N LYS A 196 -11.39 9.96 -0.96
CA LYS A 196 -11.30 8.48 -0.77
C LYS A 196 -12.42 7.87 0.06
N SER A 197 -12.76 8.46 1.21
CA SER A 197 -13.82 7.94 2.08
C SER A 197 -15.20 8.10 1.44
N THR A 198 -15.43 9.23 0.77
CA THR A 198 -16.66 9.48 -0.01
C THR A 198 -16.78 8.47 -1.15
N LEU A 199 -15.69 8.24 -1.89
CA LEU A 199 -15.61 7.26 -2.98
C LEU A 199 -15.82 5.83 -2.48
N THR A 200 -15.18 5.47 -1.36
CA THR A 200 -15.38 4.18 -0.69
C THR A 200 -16.84 3.97 -0.35
N ASN A 201 -17.51 4.99 0.22
CA ASN A 201 -18.91 4.90 0.56
C ASN A 201 -19.80 4.78 -0.68
N ALA A 202 -19.48 5.49 -1.76
CA ALA A 202 -20.24 5.41 -3.01
C ALA A 202 -20.12 4.01 -3.65
N LEU A 203 -18.91 3.44 -3.68
CA LEU A 203 -18.64 2.09 -4.22
C LEU A 203 -19.29 0.96 -3.42
N LEU A 204 -19.47 1.13 -2.11
CA LEU A 204 -20.11 0.12 -1.26
C LEU A 204 -21.64 0.09 -1.37
N GLY A 205 -22.25 1.15 -1.93
CA GLY A 205 -23.71 1.27 -2.05
C GLY A 205 -24.45 1.60 -0.74
N ALA A 206 -25.74 1.88 -0.87
CA ALA A 206 -26.57 2.46 0.19
C ALA A 206 -26.80 1.56 1.42
N GLU A 207 -26.87 0.23 1.25
CA GLU A 207 -27.05 -0.73 2.36
C GLU A 207 -25.82 -0.74 3.30
N ALA A 208 -24.62 -0.77 2.73
CA ALA A 208 -23.38 -0.71 3.50
C ALA A 208 -23.20 0.64 4.20
N GLN A 209 -23.66 1.74 3.58
CA GLN A 209 -23.72 3.06 4.20
C GLN A 209 -24.65 3.09 5.42
N ARG A 210 -25.85 2.47 5.32
CA ARG A 210 -26.80 2.36 6.45
C ARG A 210 -26.20 1.58 7.63
N VAL A 211 -25.62 0.41 7.38
CA VAL A 211 -24.97 -0.39 8.44
C VAL A 211 -23.82 0.37 9.11
N ARG A 212 -23.03 1.13 8.32
CA ARG A 212 -21.96 1.99 8.84
C ARG A 212 -22.50 3.17 9.66
N ALA A 213 -23.61 3.77 9.24
CA ALA A 213 -24.27 4.85 9.98
C ALA A 213 -24.81 4.35 11.33
N VAL A 214 -25.46 3.18 11.37
CA VAL A 214 -25.93 2.54 12.61
C VAL A 214 -24.76 2.24 13.55
N ARG A 215 -23.67 1.63 13.05
CA ARG A 215 -22.45 1.38 13.86
C ARG A 215 -21.76 2.64 14.36
N SER A 216 -21.94 3.78 13.67
CA SER A 216 -21.39 5.07 14.10
C SER A 216 -22.23 5.74 15.20
N ALA A 217 -23.54 5.44 15.25
CA ALA A 217 -24.48 5.94 16.25
C ALA A 217 -24.30 5.26 17.63
N ASP A 218 -23.73 4.05 17.70
CA ASP A 218 -23.39 3.33 18.94
C ASP A 218 -22.20 3.95 19.73
N GLY A 219 -21.98 5.26 19.62
CA GLY A 219 -21.18 6.02 20.60
C GLY A 219 -19.66 6.02 20.43
N LYS A 220 -19.13 5.81 19.21
CA LYS A 220 -17.71 6.09 18.89
C LYS A 220 -17.56 7.08 17.73
N GLY A 221 -18.36 8.14 17.77
CA GLY A 221 -18.32 9.25 16.84
C GLY A 221 -16.96 9.97 16.85
N ARG A 222 -16.26 9.89 15.72
CA ARG A 222 -15.58 11.03 15.09
C ARG A 222 -15.28 10.65 13.65
N HIS A 223 -15.65 11.49 12.69
CA HIS A 223 -15.38 11.34 11.26
C HIS A 223 -13.88 11.33 10.97
N THR A 224 -13.23 10.21 11.23
CA THR A 224 -11.84 9.96 10.89
C THR A 224 -11.77 8.46 10.66
N THR A 225 -11.55 8.02 9.42
CA THR A 225 -11.18 6.62 9.13
C THR A 225 -9.90 6.34 9.91
N VAL A 226 -10.01 5.85 11.15
CA VAL A 226 -8.87 5.41 11.97
C VAL A 226 -8.62 3.91 11.76
N ARG A 227 -9.60 3.19 11.24
CA ARG A 227 -9.58 1.73 11.14
C ARG A 227 -9.33 1.28 9.70
N ARG A 228 -8.37 0.38 9.52
CA ARG A 228 -8.10 -0.34 8.26
C ARG A 228 -8.93 -1.61 8.27
N GLU A 229 -9.89 -1.71 7.36
CA GLU A 229 -10.82 -2.83 7.28
C GLU A 229 -10.96 -3.31 5.84
N LEU A 230 -11.13 -4.63 5.64
CA LEU A 230 -11.55 -5.21 4.38
C LEU A 230 -13.06 -5.07 4.18
N LEU A 231 -13.44 -4.36 3.12
CA LEU A 231 -14.82 -4.01 2.80
C LEU A 231 -15.22 -4.75 1.52
N PRO A 232 -16.16 -5.72 1.57
CA PRO A 232 -16.61 -6.40 0.37
C PRO A 232 -17.35 -5.43 -0.56
N LEU A 233 -16.98 -5.43 -1.84
CA LEU A 233 -17.66 -4.63 -2.86
C LEU A 233 -18.86 -5.41 -3.44
N PRO A 234 -19.99 -4.76 -3.77
CA PRO A 234 -21.17 -5.42 -4.32
C PRO A 234 -20.89 -6.19 -5.63
N GLY A 235 -20.01 -5.66 -6.49
CA GLY A 235 -19.61 -6.27 -7.75
C GLY A 235 -18.56 -7.39 -7.63
N GLY A 236 -18.21 -7.80 -6.41
CA GLY A 236 -17.12 -8.73 -6.13
C GLY A 236 -15.80 -8.01 -5.82
N GLY A 237 -14.88 -8.73 -5.21
CA GLY A 237 -13.64 -8.15 -4.67
C GLY A 237 -13.82 -7.47 -3.31
N VAL A 238 -12.73 -6.89 -2.81
CA VAL A 238 -12.66 -6.25 -1.50
C VAL A 238 -11.82 -4.98 -1.58
N LEU A 239 -12.24 -3.97 -0.84
CA LEU A 239 -11.58 -2.69 -0.73
C LEU A 239 -11.00 -2.51 0.67
N ILE A 240 -9.72 -2.15 0.76
CA ILE A 240 -9.05 -1.73 1.99
C ILE A 240 -9.10 -0.21 2.04
N ASP A 241 -9.85 0.34 2.98
CA ASP A 241 -9.77 1.77 3.30
C ASP A 241 -8.56 2.00 4.21
N THR A 242 -7.56 2.73 3.71
CA THR A 242 -6.41 3.12 4.52
C THR A 242 -6.58 4.55 5.02
N PRO A 243 -6.51 4.79 6.35
CA PRO A 243 -6.34 6.14 6.90
C PRO A 243 -5.20 6.82 6.14
N GLY A 244 -5.47 7.98 5.56
CA GLY A 244 -4.64 8.60 4.52
C GLY A 244 -3.14 8.42 4.75
N LEU A 245 -2.45 7.93 3.71
CA LEU A 245 -1.00 7.72 3.64
C LEU A 245 -0.22 9.03 3.85
N ARG A 246 -0.21 9.56 5.09
CA ARG A 246 0.61 10.72 5.44
C ARG A 246 2.05 10.25 5.60
N GLY A 247 2.96 10.76 4.77
CA GLY A 247 4.39 10.50 4.89
C GLY A 247 4.75 9.03 4.65
N VAL A 248 4.34 8.47 3.50
CA VAL A 248 4.92 7.22 3.00
C VAL A 248 6.21 7.59 2.29
N GLY A 249 7.33 7.32 2.96
CA GLY A 249 8.67 7.32 2.38
C GLY A 249 8.77 6.26 1.29
N LEU A 250 9.48 6.52 0.20
CA LEU A 250 9.98 5.46 -0.67
C LEU A 250 10.99 4.66 0.17
N TRP A 251 10.75 3.37 0.34
CA TRP A 251 11.67 2.48 1.07
C TRP A 251 12.08 1.38 0.12
N ALA A 252 13.38 1.34 -0.24
CA ALA A 252 13.94 0.34 -1.15
C ALA A 252 13.09 0.16 -2.42
N ALA A 253 12.63 1.27 -3.00
CA ALA A 253 11.65 1.29 -4.07
C ALA A 253 12.27 1.20 -5.48
N GLU A 254 13.33 0.41 -5.63
CA GLU A 254 14.11 0.34 -6.89
C GLU A 254 13.25 -0.21 -8.03
N ASN A 255 12.52 -1.30 -7.78
CA ASN A 255 11.64 -1.91 -8.77
C ASN A 255 10.47 -0.98 -9.13
N GLY A 256 9.89 -0.32 -8.12
CA GLY A 256 8.80 0.63 -8.32
C GLY A 256 9.23 1.86 -9.12
N LEU A 257 10.46 2.34 -8.94
CA LEU A 257 11.01 3.48 -9.69
C LEU A 257 11.23 3.14 -11.15
N SER A 258 11.87 2.00 -11.41
CA SER A 258 12.10 1.51 -12.78
C SER A 258 10.79 1.36 -13.54
N GLN A 259 9.73 0.84 -12.91
CA GLN A 259 8.41 0.71 -13.55
C GLN A 259 7.69 2.04 -13.73
N ALA A 260 7.73 2.96 -12.75
CA ALA A 260 7.03 4.24 -12.85
C ALA A 260 7.65 5.21 -13.87
N PHE A 261 8.94 5.04 -14.16
CA PHE A 261 9.71 5.84 -15.11
C PHE A 261 10.31 4.97 -16.22
N ALA A 262 9.59 3.91 -16.63
CA ALA A 262 10.05 2.99 -17.66
C ALA A 262 10.39 3.69 -18.99
N ASP A 263 9.69 4.77 -19.30
CA ASP A 263 9.97 5.63 -20.46
C ASP A 263 11.30 6.39 -20.34
N VAL A 264 11.73 6.76 -19.12
CA VAL A 264 13.06 7.33 -18.86
C VAL A 264 14.13 6.24 -18.99
N GLU A 265 13.88 5.06 -18.41
CA GLU A 265 14.80 3.92 -18.47
C GLU A 265 15.02 3.44 -19.92
N GLU A 266 13.95 3.43 -20.74
CA GLU A 266 14.03 3.09 -22.17
C GLU A 266 14.91 4.08 -22.95
N LEU A 267 14.76 5.38 -22.68
CA LEU A 267 15.66 6.40 -23.27
C LEU A 267 17.08 6.29 -22.72
N ALA A 268 17.25 5.95 -21.44
CA ALA A 268 18.54 5.79 -20.80
C ALA A 268 19.38 4.66 -21.43
N ALA A 269 18.74 3.62 -21.97
CA ALA A 269 19.41 2.56 -22.72
C ALA A 269 20.12 3.06 -24.00
N GLY A 270 19.70 4.21 -24.53
CA GLY A 270 20.34 4.89 -25.66
C GLY A 270 21.48 5.83 -25.29
N CYS A 271 21.80 6.00 -24.00
CA CYS A 271 22.89 6.85 -23.57
C CYS A 271 24.25 6.31 -24.02
N ARG A 272 25.17 7.23 -24.37
CA ARG A 272 26.57 6.90 -24.69
C ARG A 272 27.30 6.15 -23.56
N PHE A 273 26.97 6.47 -22.31
CA PHE A 273 27.60 5.91 -21.11
C PHE A 273 26.58 5.09 -20.31
N GLY A 274 27.01 3.94 -19.77
CA GLY A 274 26.14 3.05 -18.99
C GLY A 274 25.87 3.52 -17.55
N ASP A 275 26.65 4.46 -17.03
CA ASP A 275 26.54 5.09 -15.71
C ASP A 275 26.06 6.55 -15.79
N CYS A 276 25.37 6.91 -16.88
CA CYS A 276 24.86 8.26 -17.11
C CYS A 276 23.88 8.69 -16.00
N GLU A 277 24.15 9.80 -15.30
CA GLU A 277 23.21 10.39 -14.33
C GLU A 277 22.18 11.33 -15.00
N HIS A 278 22.28 11.44 -16.32
CA HIS A 278 21.49 12.27 -17.19
C HIS A 278 21.54 13.75 -16.87
N ARG A 279 22.57 14.29 -16.21
CA ARG A 279 22.66 15.69 -15.78
C ARG A 279 23.25 16.62 -16.83
N THR A 280 24.42 16.29 -17.35
CA THR A 280 25.24 17.14 -18.24
C THR A 280 26.09 16.30 -19.19
N GLU A 281 25.92 14.98 -19.21
CA GLU A 281 26.77 14.03 -19.91
C GLU A 281 26.60 14.16 -21.43
N PRO A 282 27.70 14.21 -22.20
CA PRO A 282 27.63 14.30 -23.65
C PRO A 282 27.10 13.00 -24.25
N GLY A 283 26.19 13.09 -25.22
CA GLY A 283 25.55 11.92 -25.83
C GLY A 283 24.52 11.23 -24.92
N CYS A 284 23.94 11.98 -23.98
CA CYS A 284 22.84 11.50 -23.17
C CYS A 284 21.51 11.56 -23.96
N ALA A 285 20.97 10.40 -24.33
CA ALA A 285 19.69 10.29 -25.03
C ALA A 285 18.52 10.89 -24.22
N VAL A 286 18.53 10.75 -22.90
CA VAL A 286 17.51 11.35 -22.01
C VAL A 286 17.55 12.88 -22.05
N LEU A 287 18.73 13.50 -22.08
CA LEU A 287 18.84 14.96 -22.21
C LEU A 287 18.43 15.42 -23.61
N ALA A 288 18.82 14.69 -24.65
CA ALA A 288 18.40 14.98 -26.02
C ALA A 288 16.86 14.96 -26.16
N ALA A 289 16.20 13.96 -25.55
CA ALA A 289 14.74 13.86 -25.52
C ALA A 289 14.08 15.02 -24.73
N VAL A 290 14.77 15.60 -23.75
CA VAL A 290 14.29 16.82 -23.08
C VAL A 290 14.48 18.05 -23.97
N ASP A 291 15.61 18.15 -24.66
CA ASP A 291 15.95 19.27 -25.53
C ASP A 291 15.05 19.34 -26.78
N ASP A 292 14.66 18.19 -27.35
CA ASP A 292 13.76 18.09 -28.50
C ASP A 292 12.26 18.10 -28.13
N GLY A 293 11.94 18.06 -26.84
CA GLY A 293 10.57 18.12 -26.32
C GLY A 293 9.83 16.79 -26.24
N THR A 294 10.45 15.66 -26.63
CA THR A 294 9.89 14.31 -26.47
C THR A 294 9.58 13.98 -25.01
N MET A 295 10.39 14.49 -24.07
CA MET A 295 10.20 14.34 -22.63
C MET A 295 10.13 15.71 -21.94
N PRO A 296 9.10 15.97 -21.10
CA PRO A 296 9.07 17.18 -20.29
C PRO A 296 10.21 17.24 -19.27
N ALA A 297 10.92 18.37 -19.20
CA ALA A 297 12.00 18.58 -18.21
C ALA A 297 11.56 18.32 -16.75
N ARG A 298 10.28 18.59 -16.42
CA ARG A 298 9.71 18.28 -15.10
C ARG A 298 9.79 16.79 -14.76
N ARG A 299 9.65 15.91 -15.76
CA ARG A 299 9.53 14.45 -15.59
C ARG A 299 10.89 13.88 -15.23
N LEU A 300 11.92 14.31 -15.95
CA LEU A 300 13.32 14.03 -15.59
C LEU A 300 13.69 14.59 -14.20
N ALA A 301 13.23 15.79 -13.86
CA ALA A 301 13.45 16.36 -12.53
C ALA A 301 12.79 15.53 -11.41
N SER A 302 11.57 15.02 -11.62
CA SER A 302 10.89 14.09 -10.72
C SER A 302 11.65 12.78 -10.58
N TYR A 303 12.07 12.17 -11.69
CA TYR A 303 12.86 10.92 -11.70
C TYR A 303 14.12 11.06 -10.86
N ARG A 304 14.97 12.06 -11.16
CA ARG A 304 16.20 12.32 -10.39
C ARG A 304 15.92 12.61 -8.92
N ARG A 305 14.82 13.31 -8.59
CA ARG A 305 14.44 13.60 -7.21
C ARG A 305 14.10 12.31 -6.45
N LEU A 306 13.31 11.42 -7.04
CA LEU A 306 12.91 10.18 -6.40
C LEU A 306 14.06 9.17 -6.30
N LEU A 307 14.95 9.12 -7.30
CA LEU A 307 16.21 8.36 -7.22
C LEU A 307 17.06 8.79 -6.00
N ARG A 308 17.29 10.10 -5.83
CA ARG A 308 18.04 10.63 -4.67
C ARG A 308 17.38 10.29 -3.34
N GLU A 309 16.05 10.40 -3.27
CA GLU A 309 15.31 10.04 -2.05
C GLU A 309 15.43 8.54 -1.75
N ASN A 310 15.28 7.69 -2.77
CA ASN A 310 15.41 6.24 -2.60
C ASN A 310 16.81 5.84 -2.14
N ALA A 311 17.86 6.38 -2.77
CA ALA A 311 19.25 6.14 -2.38
C ALA A 311 19.53 6.59 -0.93
N HIS A 312 19.00 7.75 -0.53
CA HIS A 312 19.11 8.23 0.85
C HIS A 312 18.44 7.27 1.85
N MET A 313 17.26 6.73 1.50
CA MET A 313 16.52 5.81 2.35
C MET A 313 17.20 4.42 2.42
N ALA A 314 17.71 3.91 1.31
CA ALA A 314 18.48 2.66 1.25
C ALA A 314 19.75 2.73 2.12
N ALA A 315 20.54 3.79 1.99
CA ALA A 315 21.77 3.99 2.78
C ALA A 315 21.49 4.05 4.30
N ARG A 316 20.35 4.64 4.70
CA ARG A 316 19.90 4.64 6.11
C ARG A 316 19.48 3.26 6.58
N GLY A 317 18.87 2.45 5.72
CA GLY A 317 18.54 1.05 5.98
C GLY A 317 19.80 0.21 6.23
N ASP A 318 20.81 0.30 5.37
CA ASP A 318 22.04 -0.50 5.45
C ASP A 318 22.91 -0.14 6.65
N ALA A 319 23.05 1.15 6.95
CA ALA A 319 23.77 1.61 8.14
C ALA A 319 23.10 1.07 9.43
N ARG A 320 21.77 0.96 9.43
CA ARG A 320 21.02 0.38 10.55
C ARG A 320 21.23 -1.13 10.65
N LEU A 321 21.12 -1.86 9.53
CA LEU A 321 21.26 -3.31 9.50
C LEU A 321 22.61 -3.74 10.09
N ARG A 322 23.68 -3.02 9.71
CA ARG A 322 25.02 -3.17 10.31
C ARG A 322 25.04 -2.90 11.81
N ALA A 323 24.41 -1.81 12.27
CA ALA A 323 24.35 -1.47 13.70
C ALA A 323 23.49 -2.45 14.55
N GLU A 324 22.52 -3.14 13.95
CA GLU A 324 21.75 -4.20 14.62
C GLU A 324 22.56 -5.51 14.71
N GLN A 325 23.23 -5.91 13.63
CA GLN A 325 24.14 -7.06 13.61
C GLN A 325 25.25 -6.92 14.66
N GLU A 326 25.88 -5.73 14.74
CA GLU A 326 26.89 -5.46 15.76
C GLU A 326 26.33 -5.58 17.19
N ARG A 327 25.11 -5.09 17.43
CA ARG A 327 24.46 -5.19 18.75
C ARG A 327 24.15 -6.62 19.13
N GLN A 328 23.61 -7.42 18.20
CA GLN A 328 23.38 -8.85 18.40
C GLN A 328 24.69 -9.58 18.68
N TRP A 329 25.74 -9.31 17.90
CA TRP A 329 27.06 -9.89 18.11
C TRP A 329 27.64 -9.55 19.48
N ARG A 330 27.49 -8.30 19.94
CA ARG A 330 27.91 -7.87 21.28
C ARG A 330 27.13 -8.59 22.39
N THR A 331 25.84 -8.85 22.21
CA THR A 331 25.01 -9.61 23.17
C THR A 331 25.43 -11.07 23.22
N ILE A 332 25.55 -11.73 22.06
CA ILE A 332 26.01 -13.13 21.97
C ILE A 332 27.41 -13.26 22.58
N SER A 333 28.32 -12.33 22.26
CA SER A 333 29.68 -12.29 22.82
C SER A 333 29.70 -12.04 24.35
N LYS A 334 28.70 -11.37 24.92
CA LYS A 334 28.57 -11.19 26.37
C LYS A 334 28.04 -12.47 27.03
N GLU A 335 27.05 -13.13 26.43
CA GLU A 335 26.49 -14.38 26.93
C GLU A 335 27.50 -15.53 26.86
N GLN A 336 28.24 -15.67 25.75
CA GLN A 336 29.32 -16.64 25.63
C GLN A 336 30.39 -16.42 26.71
N ARG A 337 30.81 -15.17 26.93
CA ARG A 337 31.78 -14.84 28.01
C ARG A 337 31.23 -15.15 29.41
N ARG A 338 29.93 -15.01 29.64
CA ARG A 338 29.28 -15.41 30.90
C ARG A 338 29.30 -16.93 31.06
N MET A 339 28.89 -17.67 30.04
CA MET A 339 28.88 -19.15 30.06
C MET A 339 30.27 -19.75 30.27
N TYR A 340 31.31 -19.19 29.64
CA TYR A 340 32.70 -19.66 29.84
C TYR A 340 33.21 -19.40 31.27
N ARG A 341 32.78 -18.30 31.91
CA ARG A 341 33.12 -18.04 33.33
C ARG A 341 32.37 -18.96 34.30
N GLU A 342 31.14 -19.36 33.96
CA GLU A 342 30.33 -20.26 34.76
C GLU A 342 30.79 -21.73 34.64
N ARG A 343 31.39 -22.13 33.50
CA ARG A 343 31.98 -23.46 33.28
C ARG A 343 33.42 -23.63 33.80
N GLY A 344 34.09 -22.53 34.14
CA GLY A 344 35.45 -22.53 34.70
C GLY A 344 35.49 -22.48 36.24
N ARG A 345 34.36 -22.71 36.90
CA ARG A 345 34.20 -22.93 38.34
C ARG A 345 33.73 -24.35 38.57
#